data_AF-A0A1H9EUS1-F1
#
_entry.id   AF-A0A1H9EUS1-F1
#
_cell.length_a   1.000
_cell.length_b   1.000
_cell.length_c   1.000
_cell.angle_alpha   90.00
_cell.angle_beta   90.00
_cell.angle_gamma   90.00
#
_symmetry.space_group_name_H-M   'P 1'
#
loop_
_entity.id
_entity.type
_entity.pdbx_description
1 polymer ?
#
loop_
_entity_poly.entity_id
_entity_poly.type
_entity_poly.pdbx_seq_one_letter_code
_entity_poly.pdbx_strand_id
1 'polypeptide(L)'
;METIRNYLESMFRGLPQTDKIMRAKSELLQMMEDKYTELIRSGKTENEAVGDVIQNFGNLEDLAEDLGIKDILHQTKYSDVQRRKLSFDEVTDFLAAKKRAIIMKSTAICLFIISVIFPILSDTLDISEKIGVVLMFLAIGCGVMFMCLTTTIMEPWRYIKNEPCSIDAISIDYLKNKIRDFTPTYSVLSSVGVLLCILCFIPAVIFDEFGGCFMDELGGVMLFVFVGAGVFLMVFAKSMKRAYLNLLNINEKIEFYEIGKGDNKMIENKNVKVILSAYWSVVTCIYLCVSFLTFQWHITWLIWPVAAAIHTIIKAIYAVEPSEKENKKSVEKEDE
;
A
#
# COMPACT_ATOMS: atom_id res chain seq x y z
N MET A 1 4.02 -46.39 -18.03
CA MET A 1 2.96 -45.40 -18.44
C MET A 1 1.93 -45.08 -17.35
N GLU A 2 1.31 -46.05 -16.67
CA GLU A 2 0.29 -45.77 -15.64
C GLU A 2 0.79 -44.89 -14.48
N THR A 3 2.05 -45.04 -14.10
CA THR A 3 2.70 -44.28 -13.03
C THR A 3 2.73 -42.77 -13.30
N ILE A 4 3.00 -42.37 -14.55
CA ILE A 4 3.02 -40.94 -14.97
C ILE A 4 1.61 -40.35 -14.87
N ARG A 5 0.59 -41.09 -15.29
CA ARG A 5 -0.81 -40.66 -15.17
C ARG A 5 -1.25 -40.49 -13.73
N ASN A 6 -0.89 -41.44 -12.86
CA ASN A 6 -1.21 -41.38 -11.43
C ASN A 6 -0.51 -40.19 -10.74
N TYR A 7 0.74 -39.91 -11.12
CA TYR A 7 1.46 -38.74 -10.65
C TYR A 7 0.79 -37.43 -11.10
N LEU A 8 0.46 -37.32 -12.39
CA LEU A 8 -0.26 -36.17 -12.93
C LEU A 8 -1.62 -35.95 -12.23
N GLU A 9 -2.37 -37.02 -11.96
CA GLU A 9 -3.61 -36.93 -11.21
C GLU A 9 -3.41 -36.46 -9.76
N SER A 10 -2.31 -36.85 -9.13
CA SER A 10 -1.97 -36.37 -7.80
C SER A 10 -1.56 -34.88 -7.80
N MET A 11 -0.89 -34.43 -8.85
CA MET A 11 -0.46 -33.04 -9.04
C MET A 11 -1.64 -32.08 -9.24
N PHE A 12 -2.66 -32.51 -9.99
CA PHE A 12 -3.88 -31.73 -10.22
C PHE A 12 -4.98 -31.99 -9.17
N ARG A 13 -4.68 -32.74 -8.11
CA ARG A 13 -5.65 -33.09 -7.07
C ARG A 13 -6.10 -31.84 -6.31
N GLY A 14 -7.41 -31.63 -6.25
CA GLY A 14 -8.01 -30.48 -5.54
C GLY A 14 -8.25 -29.24 -6.40
N LEU A 15 -7.85 -29.25 -7.68
CA LEU A 15 -8.15 -28.17 -8.62
C LEU A 15 -9.55 -28.29 -9.22
N PRO A 16 -10.26 -27.16 -9.45
CA PRO A 16 -11.61 -27.18 -10.02
C PRO A 16 -11.57 -27.67 -11.48
N GLN A 17 -12.53 -28.52 -11.87
CA GLN A 17 -12.63 -29.03 -13.25
C GLN A 17 -13.18 -27.97 -14.21
N THR A 18 -12.38 -26.94 -14.47
CA THR A 18 -12.64 -25.92 -15.49
C THR A 18 -11.99 -26.31 -16.81
N ASP A 19 -12.53 -25.82 -17.92
CA ASP A 19 -11.99 -26.10 -19.27
C ASP A 19 -10.50 -25.74 -19.38
N LYS A 20 -10.06 -24.67 -18.70
CA LYS A 20 -8.66 -24.25 -18.66
C LYS A 20 -7.76 -25.27 -17.96
N ILE A 21 -8.19 -25.81 -16.83
CA ILE A 21 -7.42 -26.81 -16.07
C ILE A 21 -7.36 -28.14 -16.81
N MET A 22 -8.46 -28.53 -17.46
CA MET A 22 -8.50 -29.74 -18.29
C MET A 22 -7.53 -29.65 -19.48
N ARG A 23 -7.44 -28.48 -20.13
CA ARG A 23 -6.46 -28.21 -21.19
C ARG A 23 -5.03 -28.27 -20.68
N ALA A 24 -4.72 -27.57 -19.59
CA ALA A 24 -3.39 -27.60 -18.98
C ALA A 24 -2.97 -29.01 -18.55
N LYS A 25 -3.91 -29.80 -17.99
CA LYS A 25 -3.66 -31.21 -17.65
C LYS A 25 -3.35 -32.05 -18.89
N SER A 26 -4.08 -31.85 -20.00
CA SER A 26 -3.81 -32.56 -21.25
C SER A 26 -2.49 -32.15 -21.90
N GLU A 27 -2.14 -30.86 -21.87
CA GLU A 27 -0.88 -30.34 -22.41
C GLU A 27 0.31 -30.88 -21.60
N LEU A 28 0.23 -30.84 -20.27
CA LEU A 28 1.29 -31.39 -19.42
C LEU A 28 1.41 -32.91 -19.59
N LEU A 29 0.30 -33.65 -19.72
CA LEU A 29 0.35 -35.08 -20.00
C LEU A 29 1.09 -35.36 -21.30
N GLN A 30 0.80 -34.61 -22.36
CA GLN A 30 1.45 -34.78 -23.65
C GLN A 30 2.97 -34.51 -23.55
N MET A 31 3.37 -33.42 -22.88
CA MET A 31 4.79 -33.13 -22.65
C MET A 31 5.52 -34.23 -21.87
N MET A 32 4.87 -34.81 -20.85
CA MET A 32 5.43 -35.91 -20.08
C MET A 32 5.52 -37.21 -20.90
N GLU A 33 4.52 -37.53 -21.71
CA GLU A 33 4.50 -38.70 -22.59
C GLU A 33 5.56 -38.61 -23.71
N ASP A 34 5.76 -37.41 -24.28
CA ASP A 34 6.79 -37.14 -25.28
C ASP A 34 8.20 -37.33 -24.69
N LYS A 35 8.45 -36.77 -23.49
CA LYS A 35 9.74 -36.90 -22.80
C LYS A 35 10.03 -38.34 -22.38
N TYR A 36 9.01 -39.05 -21.89
CA TYR A 36 9.12 -40.47 -21.58
C TYR A 36 9.52 -41.29 -22.82
N THR A 37 8.86 -41.05 -23.96
CA THR A 37 9.14 -41.76 -25.21
C THR A 37 10.56 -41.49 -25.71
N GLU A 38 11.07 -40.26 -25.55
CA GLU A 38 12.45 -39.89 -25.84
C GLU A 38 13.45 -40.69 -25.00
N LEU A 39 13.22 -40.80 -23.68
CA LEU A 39 14.10 -41.52 -22.77
C LEU A 39 14.12 -43.02 -23.06
N ILE A 40 12.97 -43.61 -23.39
CA ILE A 40 12.90 -45.01 -23.84
C ILE A 40 13.72 -45.23 -25.13
N ARG A 41 13.64 -44.32 -26.10
CA ARG A 41 14.44 -44.38 -27.33
C ARG A 41 15.94 -44.22 -27.08
N SER A 42 16.32 -43.47 -26.05
CA SER A 42 17.72 -43.32 -25.62
C SER A 42 18.28 -44.55 -24.90
N GLY A 43 17.47 -45.60 -24.70
CA GLY A 43 17.89 -46.88 -24.12
C GLY A 43 17.72 -46.98 -22.60
N LYS A 44 17.04 -46.03 -21.96
CA LYS A 44 16.73 -46.10 -20.52
C LYS A 44 15.65 -47.12 -20.22
N THR A 45 15.71 -47.68 -19.01
CA THR A 45 14.70 -48.62 -18.53
C THR A 45 13.39 -47.89 -18.19
N GLU A 46 12.26 -48.60 -18.22
CA GLU A 46 10.94 -48.02 -17.97
C GLU A 46 10.86 -47.26 -16.63
N ASN A 47 11.44 -47.86 -15.57
CA ASN A 47 11.40 -47.30 -14.23
C ASN A 47 12.30 -46.07 -14.08
N GLU A 48 13.45 -46.05 -14.78
CA GLU A 48 14.36 -44.90 -14.78
C GLU A 48 13.77 -43.74 -15.58
N ALA A 49 13.18 -44.01 -16.74
CA ALA A 49 12.52 -43.00 -17.56
C ALA A 49 11.35 -42.33 -16.82
N VAL A 50 10.57 -43.08 -16.03
CA VAL A 50 9.49 -42.51 -15.21
C VAL A 50 10.04 -41.59 -14.11
N GLY A 51 11.12 -42.00 -13.42
CA GLY A 51 11.75 -41.21 -12.37
C GLY A 51 12.29 -39.87 -12.90
N ASP A 52 12.99 -39.91 -14.03
CA ASP A 52 13.55 -38.72 -14.68
C ASP A 52 12.47 -37.72 -15.13
N VAL A 53 11.35 -38.21 -15.65
CA VAL A 53 10.23 -37.36 -16.05
C VAL A 53 9.62 -36.66 -14.83
N ILE A 54 9.41 -37.38 -13.73
CA ILE A 54 8.88 -36.77 -12.49
C ILE A 54 9.83 -35.69 -11.95
N GLN A 55 11.14 -35.93 -11.99
CA GLN A 55 12.13 -34.99 -11.50
C GLN A 55 12.27 -33.74 -12.38
N ASN A 56 12.23 -33.89 -13.71
CA ASN A 56 12.36 -32.76 -14.65
C ASN A 56 11.17 -31.81 -14.63
N PHE A 57 9.94 -32.33 -14.49
CA PHE A 57 8.74 -31.50 -14.49
C PHE A 57 8.44 -30.86 -13.12
N GLY A 58 9.04 -31.37 -12.04
CA GLY A 58 8.99 -30.71 -10.73
C GLY A 58 7.56 -30.59 -10.18
N ASN A 59 7.25 -29.46 -9.54
CA ASN A 59 5.94 -29.22 -8.93
C ASN A 59 5.05 -28.34 -9.81
N LEU A 60 3.73 -28.41 -9.60
CA LEU A 60 2.75 -27.68 -10.42
C LEU A 60 2.91 -26.16 -10.34
N GLU A 61 3.41 -25.63 -9.21
CA GLU A 61 3.68 -24.21 -9.03
C GLU A 61 4.69 -23.65 -10.04
N ASP A 62 5.71 -24.43 -10.38
CA ASP A 62 6.78 -23.99 -11.29
C ASP A 62 6.27 -23.92 -12.72
N LEU A 63 5.38 -24.86 -13.08
CA LEU A 63 4.77 -24.97 -14.40
C LEU A 63 3.50 -24.11 -14.57
N ALA A 64 2.96 -23.54 -13.49
CA ALA A 64 1.66 -22.87 -13.52
C ALA A 64 1.64 -21.58 -14.37
N GLU A 65 2.80 -20.93 -14.49
CA GLU A 65 2.97 -19.74 -15.32
C GLU A 65 2.95 -20.09 -16.81
N ASP A 66 3.72 -21.10 -17.20
CA ASP A 66 3.80 -21.59 -18.58
C ASP A 66 2.47 -22.19 -19.06
N LEU A 67 1.74 -22.86 -18.17
CA LEU A 67 0.43 -23.44 -18.43
C LEU A 67 -0.73 -22.44 -18.33
N GLY A 68 -0.47 -21.17 -17.96
CA GLY A 68 -1.49 -20.12 -17.84
C GLY A 68 -2.55 -20.39 -16.76
N ILE A 69 -2.23 -21.23 -15.77
CA ILE A 69 -3.14 -21.62 -14.67
C ILE A 69 -2.77 -20.97 -13.34
N LYS A 70 -1.73 -20.13 -13.29
CA LYS A 70 -1.25 -19.43 -12.07
C LYS A 70 -2.39 -18.77 -11.27
N ASP A 71 -3.30 -18.07 -11.94
CA ASP A 71 -4.45 -17.42 -11.30
C ASP A 71 -5.39 -18.42 -10.61
N ILE A 72 -5.60 -19.59 -11.22
CA ILE A 72 -6.51 -20.62 -10.72
C ILE A 72 -5.83 -21.42 -9.60
N LEU A 73 -4.53 -21.69 -9.75
CA LEU A 73 -3.72 -22.34 -8.72
C LEU A 73 -3.70 -21.48 -7.45
N HIS A 74 -3.47 -20.18 -7.59
CA HIS A 74 -3.59 -19.23 -6.48
C HIS A 74 -5.02 -19.17 -5.93
N GLN A 75 -6.05 -19.07 -6.78
CA GLN A 75 -7.44 -19.09 -6.29
C GLN A 75 -7.76 -20.34 -5.48
N THR A 76 -7.27 -21.51 -5.89
CA THR A 76 -7.58 -22.79 -5.23
C THR A 76 -6.77 -22.97 -3.95
N LYS A 77 -5.48 -22.60 -3.95
CA LYS A 77 -4.61 -22.62 -2.76
C LYS A 77 -5.08 -21.62 -1.68
N TYR A 78 -5.80 -20.57 -2.09
CA TYR A 78 -6.45 -19.61 -1.21
C TYR A 78 -7.98 -19.76 -1.11
N SER A 79 -8.59 -20.80 -1.70
CA SER A 79 -10.03 -21.07 -1.58
C SER A 79 -10.42 -21.53 -0.18
N ASP A 80 -9.44 -22.00 0.61
CA ASP A 80 -9.62 -22.35 2.02
C ASP A 80 -9.52 -21.12 2.96
N VAL A 81 -9.15 -19.95 2.41
CA VAL A 81 -9.21 -18.70 3.17
C VAL A 81 -10.66 -18.22 3.12
N GLN A 82 -11.44 -18.51 4.17
CA GLN A 82 -12.79 -17.97 4.34
C GLN A 82 -12.76 -16.44 4.20
N ARG A 83 -13.13 -15.95 3.00
CA ARG A 83 -13.23 -14.51 2.76
C ARG A 83 -14.52 -14.02 3.39
N ARG A 84 -14.45 -13.01 4.24
CA ARG A 84 -15.65 -12.35 4.75
C ARG A 84 -16.36 -11.68 3.59
N LYS A 85 -17.57 -12.17 3.26
CA LYS A 85 -18.44 -11.53 2.28
C LYS A 85 -18.99 -10.24 2.90
N LEU A 86 -18.68 -9.10 2.29
CA LEU A 86 -19.25 -7.82 2.66
C LEU A 86 -20.63 -7.66 2.03
N SER A 87 -21.63 -7.39 2.87
CA SER A 87 -22.98 -7.05 2.38
C SER A 87 -23.00 -5.67 1.72
N PHE A 88 -23.98 -5.43 0.86
CA PHE A 88 -24.23 -4.11 0.26
C PHE A 88 -24.40 -3.02 1.34
N ASP A 89 -25.10 -3.33 2.42
CA ASP A 89 -25.32 -2.39 3.53
C ASP A 89 -23.99 -2.05 4.23
N GLU A 90 -23.14 -3.05 4.49
CA GLU A 90 -21.81 -2.81 5.09
C GLU A 90 -20.91 -1.95 4.19
N VAL A 91 -20.98 -2.13 2.86
CA VAL A 91 -20.21 -1.31 1.90
C VAL A 91 -20.68 0.15 1.91
N THR A 92 -21.99 0.38 1.95
CA THR A 92 -22.54 1.74 1.96
C THR A 92 -22.27 2.45 3.29
N ASP A 93 -22.41 1.75 4.41
CA ASP A 93 -22.07 2.25 5.75
C ASP A 93 -20.56 2.56 5.88
N PHE A 94 -19.70 1.66 5.40
CA PHE A 94 -18.26 1.90 5.36
C PHE A 94 -17.96 3.17 4.57
N LEU A 95 -18.58 3.35 3.41
CA LEU A 95 -18.33 4.49 2.56
C LEU A 95 -18.81 5.81 3.20
N ALA A 96 -19.93 5.78 3.91
CA ALA A 96 -20.43 6.94 4.67
C ALA A 96 -19.47 7.30 5.83
N ALA A 97 -19.03 6.31 6.60
CA ALA A 97 -18.04 6.50 7.66
C ALA A 97 -16.71 7.02 7.09
N LYS A 98 -16.25 6.45 5.97
CA LYS A 98 -15.03 6.84 5.28
C LYS A 98 -15.09 8.28 4.78
N LYS A 99 -16.24 8.70 4.23
CA LYS A 99 -16.47 10.10 3.83
C LYS A 99 -16.34 11.05 5.01
N ARG A 100 -16.97 10.74 6.16
CA ARG A 100 -16.86 11.56 7.38
C ARG A 100 -15.41 11.65 7.87
N ALA A 101 -14.70 10.53 7.89
CA ALA A 101 -13.28 10.47 8.24
C ALA A 101 -12.40 11.32 7.30
N ILE A 102 -12.65 11.28 5.99
CA ILE A 102 -11.91 12.08 5.00
C ILE A 102 -12.18 13.58 5.18
N ILE A 103 -13.43 13.98 5.47
CA ILE A 103 -13.78 15.37 5.75
C ILE A 103 -13.01 15.85 6.99
N MET A 104 -13.08 15.13 8.11
CA MET A 104 -12.35 15.50 9.33
C MET A 104 -10.84 15.59 9.11
N LYS A 105 -10.24 14.65 8.39
CA LYS A 105 -8.82 14.69 8.03
C LYS A 105 -8.47 15.91 7.17
N SER A 106 -9.31 16.22 6.18
CA SER A 106 -9.08 17.37 5.29
C SER A 106 -9.22 18.69 6.06
N THR A 107 -10.22 18.78 6.95
CA THR A 107 -10.41 19.91 7.86
C THR A 107 -9.22 20.09 8.80
N ALA A 108 -8.66 19.01 9.35
CA ALA A 108 -7.46 19.07 10.17
C ALA A 108 -6.27 19.69 9.42
N ILE A 109 -6.01 19.23 8.19
CA ILE A 109 -4.93 19.77 7.34
C ILE A 109 -5.17 21.24 7.01
N CYS A 110 -6.42 21.63 6.75
CA CYS A 110 -6.79 23.03 6.55
C CYS A 110 -6.52 23.88 7.81
N LEU A 111 -6.89 23.40 9.00
CA LEU A 111 -6.60 24.09 10.27
C LEU A 111 -5.09 24.28 10.50
N PHE A 112 -4.25 23.31 10.13
CA PHE A 112 -2.80 23.45 10.25
C PHE A 112 -2.21 24.53 9.33
N ILE A 113 -2.83 24.78 8.17
CA ILE A 113 -2.42 25.85 7.27
C ILE A 113 -2.93 27.19 7.81
N ILE A 114 -4.19 27.23 8.23
CA ILE A 114 -4.86 28.42 8.76
C ILE A 114 -4.30 28.85 10.12
N SER A 115 -3.64 27.97 10.88
CA SER A 115 -3.12 28.33 12.21
C SER A 115 -2.14 29.49 12.19
N VAL A 116 -1.42 29.69 11.08
CA VAL A 116 -0.46 30.79 10.88
C VAL A 116 -1.16 32.15 10.77
N ILE A 117 -2.47 32.18 10.51
CA ILE A 117 -3.26 33.41 10.43
C ILE A 117 -3.39 34.09 11.80
N PHE A 118 -3.45 33.34 12.91
CA PHE A 118 -3.71 33.94 14.22
C PHE A 118 -2.58 34.85 14.72
N PRO A 119 -1.28 34.52 14.57
CA PRO A 119 -0.19 35.44 14.87
C PRO A 119 -0.21 36.69 13.99
N ILE A 120 -0.44 36.55 12.68
CA ILE A 120 -0.50 37.69 11.73
C ILE A 120 -1.66 38.63 12.12
N LEU A 121 -2.83 38.07 12.42
CA LEU A 121 -3.99 38.86 12.83
C LEU A 121 -3.80 39.51 14.22
N SER A 122 -2.97 38.92 15.09
CA SER A 122 -2.67 39.53 16.39
C SER A 122 -1.86 40.81 16.23
N ASP A 123 -0.91 40.82 15.30
CA ASP A 123 -0.04 41.95 15.02
C ASP A 123 -0.85 43.13 14.43
N THR A 124 -1.64 42.88 13.37
CA THR A 124 -2.56 43.90 12.79
C THR A 124 -3.50 44.59 13.78
N LEU A 125 -4.04 43.84 14.75
CA LEU A 125 -5.07 44.34 15.68
C LEU A 125 -4.47 44.94 16.96
N ASP A 126 -3.14 45.05 17.04
CA ASP A 126 -2.40 45.48 18.23
C ASP A 126 -2.77 44.64 19.49
N ILE A 127 -3.10 43.36 19.25
CA ILE A 127 -3.36 42.37 20.30
C ILE A 127 -2.01 41.78 20.68
N SER A 128 -1.76 41.56 21.98
CA SER A 128 -0.51 40.98 22.47
C SER A 128 -0.10 39.74 21.66
N GLU A 129 1.10 39.75 21.08
CA GLU A 129 1.69 38.66 20.29
C GLU A 129 1.54 37.27 20.95
N LYS A 130 1.59 37.24 22.28
CA LYS A 130 1.40 36.03 23.09
C LYS A 130 0.04 35.38 22.85
N ILE A 131 -1.02 36.18 22.66
CA ILE A 131 -2.39 35.71 22.41
C ILE A 131 -2.48 35.06 21.03
N GLY A 132 -1.87 35.67 20.00
CA GLY A 132 -1.80 35.09 18.65
C GLY A 132 -1.12 33.73 18.63
N VAL A 133 0.00 33.60 19.35
CA VAL A 133 0.72 32.32 19.50
C VAL A 133 -0.12 31.29 20.25
N VAL A 134 -0.83 31.68 21.33
CA VAL A 134 -1.72 30.76 22.07
C VAL A 134 -2.87 30.25 21.17
N LEU A 135 -3.48 31.13 20.37
CA LEU A 135 -4.54 30.74 19.42
C LEU A 135 -4.01 29.82 18.31
N MET A 136 -2.79 30.04 17.82
CA MET A 136 -2.14 29.13 16.88
C MET A 136 -2.01 27.72 17.46
N PHE A 137 -1.49 27.58 18.68
CA PHE A 137 -1.37 26.27 19.33
C PHE A 137 -2.73 25.62 19.61
N LEU A 138 -3.76 26.41 19.93
CA LEU A 138 -5.12 25.91 20.10
C LEU A 138 -5.69 25.36 18.78
N ALA A 139 -5.51 26.07 17.67
CA ALA A 139 -5.90 25.61 16.34
C ALA A 139 -5.17 24.32 15.93
N ILE A 140 -3.86 24.23 16.20
CA ILE A 140 -3.09 23.00 15.98
C ILE A 140 -3.63 21.87 16.86
N GLY A 141 -3.94 22.14 18.13
CA GLY A 141 -4.56 21.16 19.04
C GLY A 141 -5.89 20.63 18.50
N CYS A 142 -6.76 21.51 18.00
CA CYS A 142 -8.01 21.11 17.34
C CYS A 142 -7.76 20.28 16.06
N GLY A 143 -6.75 20.64 15.26
CA GLY A 143 -6.36 19.86 14.08
C GLY A 143 -5.90 18.44 14.43
N VAL A 144 -5.05 18.30 15.45
CA VAL A 144 -4.61 16.98 15.96
C VAL A 144 -5.79 16.19 16.52
N MET A 145 -6.72 16.84 17.24
CA MET A 145 -7.95 16.20 17.71
C MET A 145 -8.76 15.60 16.55
N PHE A 146 -9.01 16.35 15.47
CA PHE A 146 -9.72 15.83 14.29
C PHE A 146 -8.97 14.68 13.60
N MET A 147 -7.64 14.72 13.55
CA MET A 147 -6.81 13.59 13.08
C MET A 147 -6.98 12.34 13.94
N CYS A 148 -6.98 12.48 15.27
CA CYS A 148 -7.22 11.36 16.19
C CYS A 148 -8.62 10.77 16.02
N LEU A 149 -9.65 11.62 15.95
CA LEU A 149 -11.04 11.18 15.73
C LEU A 149 -11.21 10.41 14.41
N THR A 150 -10.49 10.82 13.36
CA THR A 150 -10.47 10.10 12.08
C THR A 150 -10.02 8.65 12.27
N THR A 151 -9.02 8.41 13.12
CA THR A 151 -8.51 7.07 13.42
C THR A 151 -9.56 6.24 14.15
N THR A 152 -10.22 6.81 15.17
CA THR A 152 -11.28 6.13 15.94
C THR A 152 -12.50 5.78 15.09
N ILE A 153 -12.96 6.71 14.23
CA ILE A 153 -14.10 6.44 13.32
C ILE A 153 -13.80 5.26 12.38
N MET A 154 -12.53 5.09 11.99
CA MET A 154 -12.09 4.03 11.10
C MET A 154 -11.76 2.71 11.83
N GLU A 155 -11.72 2.70 13.17
CA GLU A 155 -11.34 1.54 13.97
C GLU A 155 -12.29 0.35 13.78
N PRO A 156 -13.63 0.51 13.82
CA PRO A 156 -14.56 -0.59 13.58
C PRO A 156 -14.40 -1.20 12.19
N TRP A 157 -13.91 -0.42 11.22
CA TRP A 157 -13.76 -0.82 9.81
C TRP A 157 -12.35 -1.34 9.48
N ARG A 158 -11.50 -1.53 10.48
CA ARG A 158 -10.12 -1.98 10.30
C ARG A 158 -10.05 -3.37 9.65
N TYR A 159 -11.07 -4.21 9.87
CA TYR A 159 -11.15 -5.55 9.27
C TYR A 159 -11.17 -5.51 7.73
N ILE A 160 -11.78 -4.50 7.09
CA ILE A 160 -11.81 -4.38 5.61
C ILE A 160 -10.40 -4.28 5.01
N LYS A 161 -9.43 -3.79 5.79
CA LYS A 161 -8.03 -3.72 5.36
C LYS A 161 -7.21 -4.95 5.80
N ASN A 162 -7.56 -5.55 6.93
CA ASN A 162 -6.74 -6.56 7.60
C ASN A 162 -7.15 -8.00 7.29
N GLU A 163 -8.41 -8.21 6.95
CA GLU A 163 -8.99 -9.52 6.72
C GLU A 163 -9.29 -9.72 5.24
N PRO A 164 -9.21 -10.97 4.74
CA PRO A 164 -9.56 -11.27 3.38
C PRO A 164 -11.06 -11.07 3.16
N CYS A 165 -11.40 -10.02 2.42
CA CYS A 165 -12.77 -9.63 2.15
C CYS A 165 -13.12 -9.88 0.67
N SER A 166 -14.37 -10.23 0.41
CA SER A 166 -14.93 -10.28 -0.95
C SER A 166 -16.20 -9.46 -1.00
N ILE A 167 -16.37 -8.69 -2.07
CA ILE A 167 -17.54 -7.83 -2.28
C ILE A 167 -18.46 -8.51 -3.30
N ASP A 168 -19.76 -8.40 -3.09
CA ASP A 168 -20.76 -8.93 -4.02
C ASP A 168 -20.79 -8.18 -5.37
N ALA A 169 -21.24 -8.85 -6.44
CA ALA A 169 -21.31 -8.27 -7.79
C ALA A 169 -22.19 -7.00 -7.84
N ILE A 170 -23.30 -6.97 -7.10
CA ILE A 170 -24.21 -5.81 -7.03
C ILE A 170 -23.48 -4.59 -6.46
N SER A 171 -22.67 -4.80 -5.43
CA SER A 171 -21.89 -3.75 -4.78
C SER A 171 -20.76 -3.23 -5.68
N ILE A 172 -20.18 -4.09 -6.53
CA ILE A 172 -19.19 -3.69 -7.54
C ILE A 172 -19.82 -2.76 -8.58
N ASP A 173 -21.00 -3.09 -9.09
CA ASP A 173 -21.68 -2.26 -10.09
C ASP A 173 -22.14 -0.92 -9.49
N TYR A 174 -22.63 -0.93 -8.25
CA TYR A 174 -22.90 0.30 -7.49
C TYR A 174 -21.66 1.19 -7.37
N LEU A 175 -20.52 0.59 -7.02
CA LEU A 175 -19.26 1.31 -6.85
C LEU A 175 -18.72 1.87 -8.18
N LYS A 176 -18.82 1.11 -9.27
CA LYS A 176 -18.46 1.57 -10.63
C LYS A 176 -19.32 2.78 -11.03
N ASN A 177 -20.63 2.71 -10.81
CA ASN A 177 -21.53 3.84 -11.06
C ASN A 177 -21.12 5.07 -10.22
N LYS A 178 -20.85 4.87 -8.93
CA LYS A 178 -20.46 5.96 -8.02
C LYS A 178 -19.10 6.58 -8.36
N ILE A 179 -18.15 5.77 -8.85
CA ILE A 179 -16.86 6.26 -9.37
C ILE A 179 -17.09 7.07 -10.65
N ARG A 180 -17.92 6.58 -11.57
CA ARG A 180 -18.24 7.28 -12.82
C ARG A 180 -18.87 8.64 -12.53
N ASP A 181 -19.83 8.70 -11.61
CA ASP A 181 -20.51 9.95 -11.22
C ASP A 181 -19.57 10.90 -10.47
N PHE A 182 -18.66 10.36 -9.64
CA PHE A 182 -17.70 11.17 -8.90
C PHE A 182 -16.49 11.61 -9.73
N THR A 183 -16.18 10.95 -10.85
CA THR A 183 -15.03 11.30 -11.72
C THR A 183 -15.07 12.75 -12.22
N PRO A 184 -16.18 13.27 -12.79
CA PRO A 184 -16.26 14.68 -13.17
C PRO A 184 -16.16 15.61 -11.96
N THR A 185 -16.84 15.29 -10.85
CA THR A 185 -16.74 16.07 -9.61
C THR A 185 -15.30 16.12 -9.08
N TYR A 186 -14.58 15.00 -9.12
CA TYR A 186 -13.16 14.90 -8.75
C TYR A 186 -12.31 15.83 -9.61
N SER A 187 -12.50 15.80 -10.93
CA SER A 187 -11.76 16.64 -11.87
C SER A 187 -12.01 18.12 -11.60
N VAL A 188 -13.28 18.52 -11.42
CA VAL A 188 -13.64 19.92 -11.08
C VAL A 188 -13.04 20.32 -9.74
N LEU A 189 -13.22 19.51 -8.69
CA LEU A 189 -12.77 19.84 -7.34
C LEU A 189 -11.24 19.93 -7.23
N SER A 190 -10.53 19.02 -7.91
CA SER A 190 -9.07 19.06 -7.96
C SER A 190 -8.55 20.24 -8.78
N SER A 191 -9.17 20.56 -9.92
CA SER A 191 -8.78 21.71 -10.75
C SER A 191 -9.06 23.04 -10.05
N VAL A 192 -10.22 23.18 -9.40
CA VAL A 192 -10.55 24.37 -8.60
C VAL A 192 -9.58 24.51 -7.42
N GLY A 193 -9.22 23.42 -6.76
CA GLY A 193 -8.22 23.46 -5.68
C GLY A 193 -6.85 23.91 -6.15
N VAL A 194 -6.37 23.41 -7.30
CA VAL A 194 -5.10 23.86 -7.91
C VAL A 194 -5.18 25.32 -8.33
N LEU A 195 -6.29 25.75 -8.92
CA LEU A 195 -6.51 27.14 -9.32
C LEU A 195 -6.48 28.08 -8.11
N LEU A 196 -7.16 27.75 -7.01
CA LEU A 196 -7.12 28.52 -5.75
C LEU A 196 -5.70 28.68 -5.20
N CYS A 197 -4.89 27.62 -5.25
CA CYS A 197 -3.49 27.68 -4.83
C CYS A 197 -2.60 28.54 -5.74
N ILE A 198 -2.90 28.62 -7.05
CA ILE A 198 -2.16 29.48 -7.99
C ILE A 198 -2.59 30.94 -7.83
N LEU A 199 -3.89 31.18 -7.64
CA LEU A 199 -4.47 32.52 -7.47
C LEU A 199 -4.21 33.11 -6.07
N CYS A 200 -3.59 32.39 -5.14
CA CYS A 200 -3.39 32.87 -3.76
C CYS A 200 -2.52 34.12 -3.66
N PHE A 201 -1.70 34.40 -4.68
CA PHE A 201 -0.87 35.62 -4.75
C PHE A 201 -1.65 36.86 -5.19
N ILE A 202 -2.79 36.69 -5.87
CA ILE A 202 -3.56 37.83 -6.42
C ILE A 202 -4.09 38.73 -5.30
N PRO A 203 -4.73 38.21 -4.23
CA PRO A 203 -5.15 39.05 -3.11
C PRO A 203 -3.99 39.86 -2.52
N ALA A 204 -2.85 39.22 -2.26
CA ALA A 204 -1.69 39.89 -1.66
C ALA A 204 -1.19 41.08 -2.49
N VAL A 205 -1.09 40.91 -3.82
CA VAL A 205 -0.66 42.00 -4.73
C VAL A 205 -1.68 43.13 -4.79
N ILE A 206 -2.98 42.82 -4.81
CA ILE A 206 -4.03 43.84 -4.87
C ILE A 206 -4.04 44.67 -3.58
N PHE A 207 -3.92 44.02 -2.41
CA PHE A 207 -3.97 44.73 -1.13
C PHE A 207 -2.73 45.61 -0.88
N ASP A 208 -1.56 45.23 -1.40
CA ASP A 208 -0.33 46.03 -1.35
C ASP A 208 -0.50 47.40 -2.07
N GLU A 209 -1.25 47.45 -3.18
CA GLU A 209 -1.52 48.70 -3.90
C GLU A 209 -2.43 49.68 -3.13
N PHE A 210 -3.32 49.18 -2.28
CA PHE A 210 -4.22 50.04 -1.48
C PHE A 210 -3.48 50.79 -0.38
N GLY A 211 -2.29 50.30 0.02
CA GLY A 211 -1.40 50.92 0.98
C GLY A 211 -1.88 50.82 2.43
N GLY A 212 -0.91 50.59 3.32
CA GLY A 212 -1.09 50.60 4.78
C GLY A 212 -0.86 49.23 5.41
N CYS A 213 -0.14 49.21 6.54
CA CYS A 213 0.29 47.98 7.25
C CYS A 213 -0.84 46.96 7.44
N PHE A 214 -2.05 47.44 7.76
CA PHE A 214 -3.24 46.59 7.94
C PHE A 214 -3.66 45.87 6.65
N MET A 215 -3.59 46.54 5.49
CA MET A 215 -3.97 45.93 4.20
C MET A 215 -2.91 44.92 3.74
N ASP A 216 -1.63 45.22 3.94
CA ASP A 216 -0.52 44.35 3.57
C ASP A 216 -0.62 43.01 4.34
N GLU A 217 -0.87 43.08 5.65
CA GLU A 217 -1.04 41.90 6.49
C GLU A 217 -2.34 41.12 6.18
N LEU A 218 -3.43 41.82 5.85
CA LEU A 218 -4.68 41.19 5.39
C LEU A 218 -4.49 40.42 4.07
N GLY A 219 -3.62 40.91 3.19
CA GLY A 219 -3.18 40.19 1.99
C GLY A 219 -2.52 38.86 2.32
N GLY A 220 -1.65 38.84 3.33
CA GLY A 220 -1.04 37.62 3.87
C GLY A 220 -2.07 36.65 4.45
N VAL A 221 -3.06 37.13 5.21
CA VAL A 221 -4.16 36.32 5.73
C VAL A 221 -4.95 35.65 4.60
N MET A 222 -5.34 36.42 3.59
CA MET A 222 -6.09 35.91 2.44
C MET A 222 -5.31 34.84 1.66
N LEU A 223 -3.99 35.00 1.53
CA LEU A 223 -3.14 33.99 0.88
C LEU A 223 -3.28 32.63 1.58
N PHE A 224 -3.16 32.58 2.90
CA PHE A 224 -3.29 31.32 3.66
C PHE A 224 -4.70 30.74 3.61
N VAL A 225 -5.75 31.57 3.55
CA VAL A 225 -7.14 31.11 3.37
C VAL A 225 -7.32 30.43 2.01
N PHE A 226 -6.82 31.03 0.93
CA PHE A 226 -6.92 30.46 -0.42
C PHE A 226 -6.14 29.15 -0.53
N VAL A 227 -4.92 29.09 0.02
CA VAL A 227 -4.11 27.86 0.06
C VAL A 227 -4.79 26.79 0.91
N GLY A 228 -5.30 27.13 2.10
CA GLY A 228 -6.00 26.20 2.97
C GLY A 228 -7.25 25.60 2.31
N ALA A 229 -8.07 26.44 1.68
CA ALA A 229 -9.24 26.00 0.91
C ALA A 229 -8.85 25.12 -0.27
N GLY A 230 -7.83 25.51 -1.06
CA GLY A 230 -7.36 24.73 -2.20
C GLY A 230 -6.87 23.33 -1.81
N VAL A 231 -6.06 23.25 -0.75
CA VAL A 231 -5.55 21.97 -0.21
C VAL A 231 -6.69 21.11 0.34
N PHE A 232 -7.66 21.70 1.05
CA PHE A 232 -8.84 20.96 1.54
C PHE A 232 -9.59 20.25 0.40
N LEU A 233 -9.90 20.98 -0.68
CA LEU A 233 -10.62 20.43 -1.84
C LEU A 233 -9.82 19.31 -2.51
N MET A 234 -8.51 19.51 -2.70
CA MET A 234 -7.62 18.50 -3.30
C MET A 234 -7.50 17.23 -2.45
N VAL A 235 -7.28 17.36 -1.14
CA VAL A 235 -7.13 16.22 -0.24
C VAL A 235 -8.43 15.42 -0.16
N PHE A 236 -9.58 16.10 -0.08
CA PHE A 236 -10.88 15.46 -0.09
C PHE A 236 -11.11 14.69 -1.40
N ALA A 237 -10.92 15.34 -2.56
CA ALA A 237 -11.12 14.75 -3.87
C ALA A 237 -10.26 13.50 -4.08
N LYS A 238 -8.95 13.60 -3.82
CA LYS A 238 -7.99 12.51 -3.97
C LYS A 238 -8.29 11.35 -3.01
N SER A 239 -8.62 11.67 -1.75
CA SER A 239 -8.87 10.65 -0.73
C SER A 239 -10.16 9.87 -1.01
N MET A 240 -11.22 10.54 -1.47
CA MET A 240 -12.47 9.88 -1.87
C MET A 240 -12.28 8.97 -3.08
N LYS A 241 -11.63 9.45 -4.14
CA LYS A 241 -11.32 8.63 -5.33
C LYS A 241 -10.52 7.39 -4.95
N ARG A 242 -9.50 7.55 -4.09
CA ARG A 242 -8.70 6.44 -3.58
C ARG A 242 -9.53 5.45 -2.75
N ALA A 243 -10.47 5.93 -1.93
CA ALA A 243 -11.34 5.06 -1.15
C ALA A 243 -12.21 4.16 -2.04
N TYR A 244 -12.79 4.74 -3.11
CA TYR A 244 -13.57 3.98 -4.07
C TYR A 244 -12.73 2.93 -4.82
N LEU A 245 -11.59 3.33 -5.38
CA LEU A 245 -10.69 2.42 -6.10
C LEU A 245 -10.16 1.31 -5.17
N ASN A 246 -9.86 1.65 -3.92
CA ASN A 246 -9.40 0.65 -2.95
C ASN A 246 -10.45 -0.42 -2.67
N LEU A 247 -11.73 -0.03 -2.56
CA LEU A 247 -12.85 -0.96 -2.39
C LEU A 247 -13.07 -1.81 -3.64
N LEU A 248 -13.03 -1.20 -4.82
CA LEU A 248 -13.24 -1.89 -6.09
C LEU A 248 -12.21 -3.01 -6.30
N ASN A 249 -10.96 -2.72 -5.95
CA ASN A 249 -9.86 -3.66 -6.10
C ASN A 249 -9.73 -4.63 -4.91
N ILE A 250 -10.66 -4.66 -3.93
CA ILE A 250 -10.59 -5.61 -2.81
C ILE A 250 -10.65 -7.06 -3.31
N ASN A 251 -11.45 -7.33 -4.34
CA ASN A 251 -11.59 -8.70 -4.86
C ASN A 251 -10.32 -9.19 -5.59
N GLU A 252 -9.57 -8.26 -6.18
CA GLU A 252 -8.29 -8.52 -6.87
C GLU A 252 -7.09 -8.52 -5.92
N LYS A 253 -7.20 -7.87 -4.76
CA LYS A 253 -6.15 -7.89 -3.73
C LYS A 253 -6.09 -9.27 -3.09
N ILE A 254 -5.22 -10.13 -3.62
CA ILE A 254 -4.88 -11.42 -3.02
C ILE A 254 -3.94 -11.22 -1.81
N GLU A 255 -3.17 -10.12 -1.79
CA GLU A 255 -2.30 -9.74 -0.68
C GLU A 255 -3.01 -8.78 0.27
N PHE A 256 -3.73 -9.31 1.25
CA PHE A 256 -4.17 -8.49 2.38
C PHE A 256 -2.94 -8.09 3.19
N TYR A 257 -2.79 -6.78 3.39
CA TYR A 257 -1.74 -6.19 4.21
C TYR A 257 -1.96 -6.67 5.64
N GLU A 258 -1.26 -7.72 6.06
CA GLU A 258 -1.02 -7.99 7.47
C GLU A 258 -0.31 -6.76 8.04
N ILE A 259 -1.08 -5.83 8.60
CA ILE A 259 -0.58 -4.70 9.37
C ILE A 259 0.17 -5.29 10.56
N GLY A 260 1.49 -5.44 10.39
CA GLY A 260 2.40 -6.03 11.37
C GLY A 260 3.62 -6.75 10.78
N LYS A 261 3.64 -7.09 9.48
CA LYS A 261 4.79 -7.80 8.85
C LYS A 261 5.17 -7.26 7.46
N GLY A 262 4.80 -6.04 7.13
CA GLY A 262 5.04 -5.40 5.83
C GLY A 262 6.47 -4.90 5.67
N ASP A 263 7.37 -5.81 5.32
CA ASP A 263 8.66 -5.62 4.61
C ASP A 263 9.51 -6.91 4.68
N ASN A 264 9.18 -7.81 5.61
CA ASN A 264 9.93 -9.04 5.90
C ASN A 264 9.23 -10.31 5.41
N LYS A 265 8.48 -10.27 4.30
CA LYS A 265 7.88 -11.47 3.70
C LYS A 265 8.80 -12.14 2.67
N MET A 266 9.70 -11.38 2.04
CA MET A 266 10.75 -11.93 1.17
C MET A 266 11.98 -12.43 1.95
N ILE A 267 11.99 -12.28 3.28
CA ILE A 267 13.12 -12.65 4.13
C ILE A 267 12.66 -13.83 5.01
N GLU A 268 12.99 -15.05 4.59
CA GLU A 268 12.67 -16.29 5.35
C GLU A 268 13.36 -16.33 6.72
N ASN A 269 14.50 -15.64 6.87
CA ASN A 269 15.28 -15.66 8.10
C ASN A 269 14.58 -14.92 9.24
N LYS A 270 14.01 -15.69 10.18
CA LYS A 270 13.34 -15.20 11.42
C LYS A 270 14.19 -14.19 12.20
N ASN A 271 15.51 -14.36 12.24
CA ASN A 271 16.42 -13.47 12.97
C ASN A 271 16.57 -12.09 12.31
N VAL A 272 16.67 -12.05 10.97
CA VAL A 272 16.76 -10.80 10.20
C VAL A 272 15.46 -10.02 10.31
N LYS A 273 14.32 -10.72 10.31
CA LYS A 273 13.00 -10.13 10.52
C LYS A 273 12.87 -9.41 11.87
N VAL A 274 13.40 -10.00 12.94
CA VAL A 274 13.43 -9.39 14.28
C VAL A 274 14.33 -8.16 14.27
N ILE A 275 15.53 -8.26 13.70
CA ILE A 275 16.50 -7.15 13.62
C ILE A 275 15.92 -5.98 12.80
N LEU A 276 15.30 -6.24 11.65
CA LEU A 276 14.73 -5.20 10.81
C LEU A 276 13.53 -4.51 11.47
N SER A 277 12.72 -5.26 12.24
CA SER A 277 11.60 -4.67 12.99
C SER A 277 12.06 -3.74 14.12
N ALA A 278 13.23 -4.03 14.72
CA ALA A 278 13.81 -3.22 15.80
C ALA A 278 14.73 -2.10 15.28
N TYR A 279 15.09 -2.11 14.00
CA TYR A 279 16.09 -1.23 13.40
C TYR A 279 15.81 0.25 13.66
N TRP A 280 14.61 0.72 13.37
CA TRP A 280 14.24 2.13 13.55
C TRP A 280 14.26 2.57 15.02
N SER A 281 13.88 1.68 15.94
CA SER A 281 13.95 1.95 17.38
C SER A 281 15.39 2.00 17.91
N VAL A 282 16.29 1.19 17.36
CA VAL A 282 17.72 1.24 17.71
C VAL A 282 18.36 2.51 17.15
N VAL A 283 18.05 2.88 15.90
CA VAL A 283 18.55 4.11 15.26
C VAL A 283 18.11 5.35 16.02
N THR A 284 16.85 5.42 16.47
CA THR A 284 16.37 6.55 17.28
C THR A 284 17.07 6.61 18.62
N CYS A 285 17.34 5.46 19.26
CA CYS A 285 18.11 5.40 20.51
C CYS A 285 19.54 5.92 20.30
N ILE A 286 20.23 5.48 19.25
CA ILE A 286 21.59 5.96 18.90
C ILE A 286 21.57 7.46 18.61
N TYR A 287 20.61 7.94 17.81
CA TYR A 287 20.44 9.35 17.50
C TYR A 287 20.24 10.20 18.76
N LEU A 288 19.42 9.74 19.70
CA LEU A 288 19.18 10.44 20.96
C LEU A 288 20.44 10.43 21.84
N CYS A 289 21.10 9.28 22.02
CA CYS A 289 22.33 9.18 22.80
C CYS A 289 23.42 10.10 22.26
N VAL A 290 23.65 10.10 20.94
CA VAL A 290 24.68 10.95 20.31
C VAL A 290 24.28 12.42 20.36
N SER A 291 23.01 12.76 20.11
CA SER A 291 22.52 14.15 20.22
C SER A 291 22.66 14.72 21.63
N PHE A 292 22.35 13.93 22.66
CA PHE A 292 22.48 14.38 24.05
C PHE A 292 23.94 14.45 24.52
N LEU A 293 24.83 13.56 24.06
CA LEU A 293 26.26 13.61 24.42
C LEU A 293 27.00 14.76 23.73
N THR A 294 26.66 15.05 22.48
CA THR A 294 27.40 16.03 21.67
C THR A 294 26.78 17.43 21.71
N PHE A 295 25.50 17.57 22.09
CA PHE A 295 24.71 18.81 22.00
C PHE A 295 24.75 19.51 20.62
N GLN A 296 25.23 18.81 19.59
CA GLN A 296 25.47 19.34 18.24
C GLN A 296 24.36 18.89 17.29
N TRP A 297 23.13 19.31 17.58
CA TRP A 297 21.92 18.95 16.85
C TRP A 297 21.96 19.25 15.34
N HIS A 298 22.84 20.17 14.91
CA HIS A 298 23.05 20.54 13.51
C HIS A 298 23.83 19.49 12.69
N ILE A 299 24.54 18.55 13.34
CA ILE A 299 25.29 17.46 12.67
C ILE A 299 24.57 16.12 12.87
N THR A 300 23.97 15.90 14.05
CA THR A 300 23.43 14.58 14.42
C THR A 300 22.24 14.14 13.58
N TRP A 301 21.56 15.06 12.88
CA TRP A 301 20.51 14.70 11.93
C TRP A 301 21.03 13.86 10.74
N LEU A 302 22.34 13.92 10.42
CA LEU A 302 22.97 13.12 9.37
C LEU A 302 22.89 11.60 9.63
N ILE A 303 22.65 11.20 10.89
CA ILE A 303 22.41 9.79 11.26
C ILE A 303 21.18 9.23 10.52
N TRP A 304 20.16 10.06 10.25
CA TRP A 304 18.93 9.61 9.59
C TRP A 304 19.15 9.18 8.12
N PRO A 305 19.77 9.99 7.24
CA PRO A 305 20.15 9.56 5.90
C PRO A 305 21.03 8.30 5.88
N VAL A 306 22.04 8.24 6.75
CA VAL A 306 22.95 7.09 6.83
C VAL A 306 22.19 5.83 7.24
N ALA A 307 21.31 5.94 8.24
CA ALA A 307 20.47 4.82 8.68
C ALA A 307 19.48 4.38 7.58
N ALA A 308 18.92 5.30 6.80
CA ALA A 308 18.05 4.93 5.68
C ALA A 308 18.83 4.16 4.59
N ALA A 309 20.06 4.57 4.28
CA ALA A 309 20.94 3.88 3.34
C ALA A 309 21.28 2.46 3.83
N ILE A 310 21.71 2.32 5.08
CA ILE A 310 22.00 1.01 5.70
C ILE A 310 20.76 0.10 5.70
N HIS A 311 19.58 0.64 6.03
CA HIS A 311 18.33 -0.13 5.99
C HIS A 311 18.02 -0.67 4.60
N THR A 312 18.30 0.12 3.57
CA THR A 312 18.10 -0.26 2.17
C THR A 312 19.09 -1.33 1.73
N ILE A 313 20.36 -1.20 2.14
CA ILE A 313 21.42 -2.19 1.85
C ILE A 313 21.12 -3.53 2.53
N ILE A 314 20.71 -3.52 3.81
CA ILE A 314 20.32 -4.73 4.54
C ILE A 314 19.17 -5.42 3.81
N LYS A 315 18.14 -4.66 3.40
CA LYS A 315 17.04 -5.22 2.59
C LYS A 315 17.52 -5.80 1.27
N ALA A 316 18.42 -5.12 0.55
CA ALA A 316 18.93 -5.59 -0.73
C ALA A 316 19.73 -6.90 -0.59
N ILE A 317 20.63 -7.00 0.41
CA ILE A 317 21.44 -8.21 0.64
C ILE A 317 20.54 -9.40 0.97
N TYR A 318 19.61 -9.24 1.89
CA TYR A 318 18.75 -10.35 2.33
C TYR A 318 17.57 -10.63 1.40
N ALA A 319 17.26 -9.72 0.46
CA ALA A 319 16.35 -10.00 -0.66
C ALA A 319 17.06 -10.69 -1.84
N VAL A 320 18.40 -10.63 -1.92
CA VAL A 320 19.23 -11.26 -2.97
C VAL A 320 19.77 -12.64 -2.55
N GLU A 321 19.96 -12.91 -1.26
CA GLU A 321 20.32 -14.27 -0.78
C GLU A 321 19.37 -15.44 -1.17
N PRO A 322 18.08 -15.27 -1.55
CA PRO A 322 17.29 -16.37 -2.07
C PRO A 322 17.83 -16.93 -3.39
N SER A 323 18.46 -16.12 -4.25
CA SER A 323 18.90 -16.57 -5.58
C SER A 323 20.29 -17.23 -5.60
N GLU A 324 21.18 -16.90 -4.66
CA GLU A 324 22.52 -17.51 -4.62
C GLU A 324 22.60 -18.85 -3.88
N LYS A 325 21.67 -19.13 -2.95
CA LYS A 325 21.66 -20.42 -2.22
C LYS A 325 21.05 -21.57 -3.03
N GLU A 326 20.17 -21.29 -3.99
CA GLU A 326 19.74 -22.28 -4.98
C GLU A 326 20.85 -22.56 -6.00
N ASN A 327 21.59 -21.54 -6.42
CA ASN A 327 22.62 -21.68 -7.46
C ASN A 327 23.94 -22.31 -6.96
N LYS A 328 24.23 -22.31 -5.66
CA LYS A 328 25.39 -23.04 -5.09
C LYS A 328 25.10 -24.51 -4.78
N LYS A 329 23.85 -24.87 -4.45
CA LYS A 329 23.46 -26.27 -4.22
C LYS A 329 23.37 -27.10 -5.50
N SER A 330 23.15 -26.46 -6.65
CA SER A 330 23.21 -27.10 -7.97
C SER A 330 24.65 -27.40 -8.39
N VAL A 331 25.59 -26.48 -8.14
CA VAL A 331 27.00 -26.65 -8.55
C VAL A 331 27.73 -27.67 -7.69
N GLU A 332 27.48 -27.74 -6.37
CA GLU A 332 28.13 -28.75 -5.49
C GLU A 332 27.60 -30.19 -5.69
N LYS A 333 26.50 -30.38 -6.43
CA LYS A 333 25.94 -31.69 -6.77
C LYS A 333 26.32 -32.20 -8.16
N GLU A 334 26.95 -31.38 -8.99
CA GLU A 334 27.48 -31.80 -10.29
C GLU A 334 28.94 -32.30 -10.22
N ASP A 335 29.62 -32.11 -9.07
CA ASP A 335 31.02 -32.48 -8.85
C ASP A 335 31.23 -33.68 -7.87
N GLU A 336 30.17 -34.40 -7.48
CA GLU A 336 30.22 -35.71 -6.75
C GLU A 336 29.59 -36.84 -7.57
#